data_AF-A0A444ZUZ2-F1
#
_entry.id   AF-A0A444ZUZ2-F1
#
_cell.length_a   1.000
_cell.length_b   1.000
_cell.length_c   1.000
_cell.angle_alpha   90.00
_cell.angle_beta   90.00
_cell.angle_gamma   90.00
#
_symmetry.space_group_name_H-M   'P 1'
#
loop_
_entity.id
_entity.type
_entity.pdbx_description
1 polymer ?
#
loop_
_entity_poly.entity_id
_entity_poly.type
_entity_poly.pdbx_seq_one_letter_code
_entity_poly.pdbx_strand_id
1 'polypeptide(L)'
;MGFIIIGIGSISDTGLNRAILQIISHGFIGAALFFLAGTGYDRLRLLYLEQMGGMAIPMPKIFTVFSILSMASLALPGMSGFVAELMIFFGILTSQKYLLMTKILIIFLNTIGIILTPIYSLSMLRQMFYGYKLFNTPNSYCSNDSIFLSL
;
A
#
# COMPACT_ATOMS: atom_id res chain seq x y z
N MET A 1 -5.62 -1.72 -8.56
CA MET A 1 -6.71 -2.34 -9.37
C MET A 1 -6.92 -1.73 -10.76
N GLY A 2 -6.88 -0.41 -10.96
CA GLY A 2 -7.15 0.21 -12.27
C GLY A 2 -6.29 -0.32 -13.45
N PHE A 3 -5.01 -0.60 -13.20
CA PHE A 3 -4.10 -1.17 -14.20
C PHE A 3 -4.56 -2.54 -14.76
N ILE A 4 -5.29 -3.34 -13.97
CA ILE A 4 -5.78 -4.67 -14.40
C ILE A 4 -6.85 -4.51 -15.48
N ILE A 5 -7.77 -3.56 -15.29
CA ILE A 5 -8.84 -3.27 -16.25
C ILE A 5 -8.24 -2.79 -17.56
N ILE A 6 -7.22 -1.93 -17.48
CA ILE A 6 -6.48 -1.44 -18.64
C ILE A 6 -5.75 -2.59 -19.36
N GLY A 7 -5.12 -3.50 -18.61
CA GLY A 7 -4.42 -4.67 -19.16
C GLY A 7 -5.35 -5.65 -19.87
N ILE A 8 -6.51 -5.95 -19.29
CA ILE A 8 -7.56 -6.77 -19.93
C ILE A 8 -8.11 -6.04 -21.15
N GLY A 9 -8.32 -4.73 -21.03
CA GLY A 9 -8.78 -3.87 -22.10
C GLY A 9 -7.79 -3.72 -23.25
N SER A 10 -6.52 -4.13 -23.12
CA SER A 10 -5.56 -4.06 -24.23
C SER A 10 -5.80 -5.14 -25.30
N ILE A 11 -6.53 -6.23 -25.00
CA ILE A 11 -6.77 -7.39 -25.90
C ILE A 11 -5.47 -7.82 -26.60
N SER A 12 -4.38 -7.86 -25.83
CA SER A 12 -3.06 -8.31 -26.28
C SER A 12 -2.60 -9.43 -25.36
N ASP A 13 -1.94 -10.45 -25.91
CA ASP A 13 -1.45 -11.59 -25.13
C ASP A 13 -0.48 -11.14 -24.04
N THR A 14 0.35 -10.12 -24.36
CA THR A 14 1.28 -9.50 -23.42
C THR A 14 0.56 -8.73 -22.32
N GLY A 15 -0.48 -7.95 -22.63
CA GLY A 15 -1.27 -7.20 -21.64
C GLY A 15 -2.07 -8.10 -20.70
N LEU A 16 -2.71 -9.14 -21.23
CA LEU A 16 -3.51 -10.10 -20.46
C LEU A 16 -2.67 -10.89 -19.46
N ASN A 17 -1.53 -11.45 -19.91
CA ASN A 17 -0.67 -12.23 -19.03
C ASN A 17 -0.12 -11.38 -17.86
N ARG A 18 0.08 -10.09 -18.10
CA ARG A 18 0.58 -9.13 -17.10
C ARG A 18 -0.53 -8.65 -16.18
N ALA A 19 -1.76 -8.53 -16.67
CA ALA A 19 -2.92 -8.29 -15.82
C ALA A 19 -3.09 -9.41 -14.78
N ILE A 20 -2.88 -10.66 -15.16
CA ILE A 20 -2.92 -11.81 -14.24
C ILE A 20 -1.80 -11.70 -13.19
N LEU A 21 -0.57 -11.40 -13.60
CA LEU A 21 0.55 -11.18 -12.68
C LEU A 21 0.27 -10.03 -11.69
N GLN A 22 -0.42 -8.98 -12.13
CA GLN A 22 -0.80 -7.85 -11.28
C GLN A 22 -1.87 -8.23 -10.25
N ILE A 23 -2.87 -9.05 -10.63
CA ILE A 23 -3.89 -9.57 -9.69
C ILE A 23 -3.23 -10.34 -8.56
N ILE A 24 -2.32 -11.26 -8.90
CA ILE A 24 -1.61 -12.11 -7.92
C ILE A 24 -0.71 -11.26 -7.02
N SER A 25 0.10 -10.38 -7.63
CA SER A 25 1.05 -9.53 -6.90
C SER A 25 0.33 -8.57 -5.95
N HIS A 26 -0.71 -7.88 -6.44
CA HIS A 26 -1.49 -6.94 -5.63
C HIS A 26 -2.27 -7.66 -4.51
N GLY A 27 -2.75 -8.88 -4.75
CA GLY A 27 -3.37 -9.71 -3.73
C GLY A 27 -2.39 -10.08 -2.61
N PHE A 28 -1.19 -10.53 -2.96
CA PHE A 28 -0.16 -10.89 -2.00
C PHE A 28 0.32 -9.70 -1.16
N ILE A 29 0.64 -8.58 -1.82
CA ILE A 29 1.08 -7.34 -1.14
C ILE A 29 -0.03 -6.82 -0.23
N GLY A 30 -1.28 -6.83 -0.68
CA GLY A 30 -2.44 -6.41 0.12
C GLY A 30 -2.66 -7.29 1.34
N ALA A 31 -2.62 -8.63 1.18
CA ALA A 31 -2.77 -9.57 2.29
C ALA A 31 -1.68 -9.38 3.35
N ALA A 32 -0.44 -9.20 2.91
CA ALA A 32 0.68 -9.02 3.82
C ALA A 32 0.64 -7.64 4.52
N LEU A 33 0.28 -6.56 3.82
CA LEU A 33 0.08 -5.24 4.44
C LEU A 33 -1.06 -5.26 5.46
N PHE A 34 -2.18 -5.92 5.15
CA PHE A 34 -3.32 -6.03 6.06
C PHE A 34 -2.99 -6.88 7.29
N PHE A 35 -2.22 -7.96 7.10
CA PHE A 35 -1.70 -8.76 8.20
C PHE A 35 -0.80 -7.92 9.13
N LEU A 36 0.16 -7.17 8.58
CA LEU A 36 1.02 -6.31 9.39
C LEU A 36 0.22 -5.20 10.09
N ALA A 37 -0.75 -4.57 9.42
CA ALA A 37 -1.64 -3.58 10.03
C ALA A 37 -2.44 -4.18 11.19
N GLY A 38 -2.97 -5.41 11.04
CA GLY A 38 -3.65 -6.14 12.10
C GLY A 38 -2.75 -6.45 13.30
N THR A 39 -1.51 -6.90 13.06
CA THR A 39 -0.54 -7.12 14.15
C THR A 39 -0.12 -5.82 14.85
N GLY A 40 -0.05 -4.71 14.12
CA GLY A 40 0.18 -3.38 14.70
C GLY A 40 -0.99 -2.92 15.54
N TYR A 41 -2.21 -3.16 15.08
CA TYR A 41 -3.44 -2.83 15.80
C TYR A 41 -3.56 -3.63 17.12
N ASP A 42 -3.27 -4.93 17.12
CA ASP A 42 -3.34 -5.75 18.34
C ASP A 42 -2.39 -5.24 19.45
N ARG A 43 -1.25 -4.66 19.05
CA ARG A 43 -0.24 -4.13 19.97
C ARG A 43 -0.50 -2.71 20.46
N LEU A 44 -1.03 -1.84 19.60
CA LEU A 44 -1.31 -0.45 19.96
C LEU A 44 -2.74 -0.22 20.45
N ARG A 45 -3.70 -1.04 20.01
CA ARG A 45 -5.15 -0.83 20.15
C ARG A 45 -5.64 0.55 19.69
N LEU A 46 -4.88 1.23 18.84
CA LEU A 46 -5.20 2.56 18.30
C LEU A 46 -5.56 2.43 16.81
N LEU A 47 -6.69 3.01 16.40
CA LEU A 47 -7.13 3.06 14.99
C LEU A 47 -6.74 4.36 14.27
N TYR A 48 -6.41 5.42 15.03
CA TYR A 48 -6.13 6.74 14.45
C TYR A 48 -4.65 6.89 14.08
N LEU A 49 -4.39 7.12 12.78
CA LEU A 49 -3.05 7.38 12.23
C LEU A 49 -2.34 8.55 12.93
N GLU A 50 -3.08 9.56 13.39
CA GLU A 50 -2.53 10.71 14.12
C GLU A 50 -2.01 10.38 15.53
N GLN A 51 -2.41 9.22 16.09
CA GLN A 51 -2.01 8.75 17.41
C GLN A 51 -0.97 7.62 17.32
N MET A 52 -0.78 7.01 16.15
CA MET A 52 0.19 5.93 15.90
C MET A 52 1.62 6.43 15.59
N GLY A 53 1.94 7.69 15.86
CA GLY A 53 3.27 8.24 15.62
C GLY A 53 4.36 7.56 16.47
N GLY A 54 5.54 7.35 15.90
CA GLY A 54 6.72 6.86 16.63
C GLY A 54 6.80 5.33 16.78
N MET A 55 6.01 4.57 16.02
CA MET A 55 5.95 3.11 16.09
C MET A 55 7.26 2.40 15.67
N ALA A 56 8.20 3.14 15.07
CA ALA A 56 9.51 2.62 14.64
C ALA A 56 10.41 2.18 15.81
N ILE A 57 10.27 2.81 16.99
CA ILE A 57 11.11 2.53 18.17
C ILE A 57 10.69 1.23 18.89
N PRO A 58 9.40 0.98 19.21
CA PRO A 58 9.01 -0.22 19.94
C PRO A 58 9.02 -1.50 19.09
N MET A 59 8.84 -1.41 17.76
CA MET A 59 8.70 -2.59 16.89
C MET A 59 9.47 -2.47 15.54
N PRO A 60 10.81 -2.45 15.55
CA PRO A 60 11.61 -2.19 14.36
C PRO A 60 11.47 -3.26 13.27
N LYS A 61 11.23 -4.52 13.62
CA LYS A 61 11.03 -5.61 12.64
C LYS A 61 9.73 -5.45 11.83
N ILE A 62 8.65 -5.02 12.48
CA ILE A 62 7.37 -4.78 11.82
C ILE A 62 7.49 -3.54 10.94
N PHE A 63 8.18 -2.51 11.42
CA PHE A 63 8.49 -1.31 10.63
C PHE A 63 9.25 -1.63 9.34
N THR A 64 10.34 -2.39 9.40
CA THR A 64 11.14 -2.67 8.19
C THR A 64 10.36 -3.48 7.17
N VAL A 65 9.64 -4.53 7.59
CA VAL A 65 8.82 -5.34 6.68
C VAL A 65 7.66 -4.53 6.11
N PHE A 66 6.98 -3.72 6.93
CA PHE A 66 5.90 -2.85 6.45
C PHE A 66 6.40 -1.82 5.43
N SER A 67 7.56 -1.22 5.70
CA SER A 67 8.19 -0.25 4.79
C SER A 67 8.53 -0.90 3.44
N ILE A 68 9.16 -2.09 3.45
CA ILE A 68 9.49 -2.86 2.24
C ILE A 68 8.23 -3.23 1.44
N LEU A 69 7.16 -3.69 2.11
CA LEU A 69 5.90 -4.02 1.45
C LEU A 69 5.20 -2.79 0.88
N SER A 70 5.22 -1.68 1.60
CA SER A 70 4.68 -0.41 1.12
C SER A 70 5.45 0.05 -0.12
N MET A 71 6.78 -0.03 -0.11
CA MET A 71 7.64 0.22 -1.27
C MET A 71 7.36 -0.75 -2.42
N ALA A 72 7.09 -2.02 -2.15
CA ALA A 72 6.68 -2.97 -3.18
C ALA A 72 5.32 -2.62 -3.80
N SER A 73 4.40 -2.05 -3.02
CA SER A 73 3.10 -1.55 -3.51
C SER A 73 3.21 -0.32 -4.42
N LEU A 74 4.35 0.39 -4.43
CA LEU A 74 4.58 1.58 -5.24
C LEU A 74 4.97 1.29 -6.68
N ALA A 75 5.06 0.01 -7.06
CA ALA A 75 5.63 -0.40 -8.33
C ALA A 75 7.04 0.19 -8.53
N LEU A 76 7.89 0.12 -7.51
CA LEU A 76 9.30 0.47 -7.64
C LEU A 76 10.00 -0.43 -8.67
N PRO A 77 10.98 0.10 -9.43
CA PRO A 77 11.76 -0.70 -10.36
C PRO A 77 12.46 -1.84 -9.61
N GLY A 78 12.21 -3.07 -10.04
CA GLY A 78 12.69 -4.29 -9.38
C GLY A 78 11.61 -5.11 -8.68
N MET A 79 10.40 -4.56 -8.48
CA MET A 79 9.26 -5.29 -7.93
C MET A 79 8.29 -5.75 -9.03
N SER A 80 7.52 -6.80 -8.74
CA SER A 80 6.61 -7.41 -9.71
C SER A 80 5.53 -6.46 -10.24
N GLY A 81 5.08 -5.50 -9.41
CA GLY A 81 4.11 -4.48 -9.80
C GLY A 81 4.60 -3.57 -10.92
N PHE A 82 5.89 -3.19 -10.91
CA PHE A 82 6.49 -2.37 -11.95
C PHE A 82 6.55 -3.08 -13.30
N VAL A 83 6.97 -4.36 -13.29
CA VAL A 83 7.07 -5.17 -14.51
C VAL A 83 5.69 -5.37 -15.14
N ALA A 84 4.65 -5.54 -14.32
CA ALA A 84 3.29 -5.67 -14.80
C ALA A 84 2.80 -4.36 -15.44
N GLU A 85 2.95 -3.22 -14.76
CA GLU A 85 2.50 -1.91 -15.26
C GLU A 85 3.22 -1.49 -16.54
N LEU A 86 4.55 -1.66 -16.61
CA LEU A 86 5.32 -1.39 -17.83
C LEU A 86 4.87 -2.25 -19.00
N MET A 87 4.64 -3.54 -18.79
CA MET A 87 4.25 -4.42 -19.89
C MET A 87 2.80 -4.21 -20.32
N ILE A 88 1.91 -3.81 -19.40
CA ILE A 88 0.56 -3.34 -19.76
C ILE A 88 0.65 -2.08 -20.62
N PHE A 89 1.53 -1.14 -20.26
CA PHE A 89 1.81 0.06 -21.05
C PHE A 89 2.30 -0.30 -22.46
N PHE A 90 3.28 -1.21 -22.57
CA PHE A 90 3.76 -1.71 -23.86
C PHE A 90 2.66 -2.43 -24.66
N GLY A 91 1.82 -3.24 -24.02
CA GLY A 91 0.71 -3.96 -24.65
C GLY A 91 -0.27 -3.01 -25.35
N ILE A 92 -0.63 -1.91 -24.67
CA ILE A 92 -1.45 -0.84 -25.24
C ILE A 92 -0.70 -0.13 -26.39
N LEU A 93 0.61 0.09 -26.25
CA LEU A 93 1.42 0.69 -27.31
C LEU A 93 1.48 -0.15 -28.59
N THR A 94 1.57 -1.47 -28.49
CA THR A 94 1.60 -2.37 -29.65
C THR A 94 0.22 -2.67 -30.23
N SER A 95 -0.85 -2.41 -29.48
CA SER A 95 -2.21 -2.68 -29.94
C SER A 95 -2.62 -1.74 -31.09
N GLN A 96 -2.90 -2.32 -32.25
CA GLN A 96 -3.24 -1.61 -33.49
C GLN A 96 -4.74 -1.31 -33.63
N LYS A 97 -5.55 -1.83 -32.70
CA LYS A 97 -7.03 -1.74 -32.70
C LYS A 97 -7.58 -0.43 -32.09
N TYR A 98 -6.75 0.32 -31.37
CA TYR A 98 -7.18 1.53 -30.66
C TYR A 98 -6.89 2.80 -31.47
N LEU A 99 -7.88 3.70 -31.52
CA LEU A 99 -7.74 5.04 -32.08
C LEU A 99 -6.68 5.83 -31.29
N LEU A 100 -5.78 6.54 -31.97
CA LEU A 100 -4.66 7.28 -31.35
C LEU A 100 -5.08 8.14 -30.16
N MET A 101 -6.25 8.80 -30.23
CA MET A 101 -6.76 9.62 -29.13
C MET A 101 -7.09 8.82 -27.86
N THR A 102 -7.72 7.65 -28.00
CA THR A 102 -8.05 6.80 -26.84
C THR A 102 -6.79 6.29 -26.14
N LYS A 103 -5.75 5.99 -26.93
CA LYS A 103 -4.45 5.52 -26.46
C LYS A 103 -3.73 6.58 -25.62
N ILE A 104 -3.69 7.82 -26.11
CA ILE A 104 -3.07 8.95 -25.40
C ILE A 104 -3.79 9.20 -24.06
N LEU A 105 -5.13 9.14 -24.06
CA LEU A 105 -5.93 9.35 -22.85
C LEU A 105 -5.65 8.26 -21.79
N ILE A 106 -5.62 6.98 -22.18
CA ILE A 106 -5.31 5.87 -21.28
C ILE A 106 -3.89 6.02 -20.70
N ILE A 107 -2.91 6.35 -21.54
CA ILE A 107 -1.51 6.59 -21.13
C ILE A 107 -1.41 7.74 -20.12
N PHE A 108 -2.14 8.83 -20.36
CA PHE A 108 -2.15 9.98 -19.47
C PHE A 108 -2.73 9.62 -18.09
N LEU A 109 -3.87 8.93 -18.05
CA LEU A 109 -4.46 8.42 -16.81
C LEU A 109 -3.52 7.46 -16.08
N ASN A 110 -2.83 6.58 -16.82
CA ASN A 110 -1.86 5.63 -16.29
C ASN A 110 -0.69 6.35 -15.59
N THR A 111 -0.15 7.38 -16.24
CA THR A 111 0.98 8.17 -15.74
C THR A 111 0.60 8.94 -14.47
N ILE A 112 -0.62 9.50 -14.43
CA ILE A 112 -1.16 10.15 -13.22
C ILE A 112 -1.25 9.15 -12.07
N GLY A 113 -1.74 7.93 -12.33
CA GLY A 113 -1.82 6.87 -11.32
C GLY A 113 -0.45 6.52 -10.73
N ILE A 114 0.57 6.39 -11.58
CA ILE A 114 1.96 6.10 -11.16
C ILE A 114 2.51 7.22 -10.26
N ILE A 115 2.16 8.48 -10.51
CA ILE A 115 2.60 9.62 -9.70
C ILE A 115 1.85 9.71 -8.36
N LEU A 116 0.54 9.48 -8.36
CA LEU A 116 -0.26 9.55 -7.13
C LEU A 116 0.09 8.42 -6.14
N THR A 117 0.50 7.26 -6.65
CA THR A 117 0.77 6.07 -5.84
C THR A 117 1.85 6.28 -4.76
N PRO A 118 3.06 6.79 -5.09
CA PRO A 118 4.08 7.12 -4.10
C PRO A 118 3.66 8.24 -3.14
N ILE A 119 2.90 9.24 -3.62
CA ILE A 119 2.50 10.37 -2.78
C ILE A 119 1.66 9.91 -1.59
N TYR A 120 0.64 9.07 -1.81
CA TYR A 120 -0.21 8.60 -0.70
C TYR A 120 0.54 7.62 0.21
N SER A 121 1.28 6.65 -0.36
CA SER A 121 1.89 5.59 0.45
C SER A 121 3.03 6.12 1.30
N LEU A 122 3.90 6.98 0.75
CA LEU A 122 4.98 7.59 1.54
C LEU A 122 4.42 8.55 2.59
N SER A 123 3.35 9.28 2.28
CA SER A 123 2.71 10.16 3.27
C SER A 123 2.18 9.36 4.45
N MET A 124 1.54 8.22 4.19
CA MET A 124 1.07 7.30 5.23
C MET A 124 2.23 6.70 6.04
N LEU A 125 3.28 6.21 5.37
CA LEU A 125 4.50 5.68 6.00
C LEU A 125 5.14 6.72 6.93
N ARG A 126 5.24 7.97 6.48
CA ARG A 126 5.77 9.09 7.26
C ARG A 126 4.92 9.34 8.51
N GLN A 127 3.60 9.34 8.40
CA GLN A 127 2.71 9.58 9.54
C GLN A 127 2.81 8.46 10.59
N MET A 128 2.88 7.19 10.17
CA MET A 128 2.99 6.07 11.11
C MET A 128 4.36 5.96 11.79
N PHE A 129 5.46 6.14 11.06
CA PHE A 129 6.78 5.82 11.61
C PHE A 129 7.59 7.04 12.04
N TYR A 130 7.41 8.19 11.39
CA TYR A 130 8.20 9.41 11.63
C TYR A 130 7.45 10.47 12.44
N GLY A 131 6.24 10.19 12.93
CA GLY A 131 5.50 11.10 13.81
C GLY A 131 6.17 11.25 15.19
N TYR A 132 6.52 12.47 15.57
CA TYR A 132 7.20 12.81 16.85
C TYR A 132 6.28 12.85 18.08
N LYS A 133 5.06 12.32 17.99
CA LYS A 133 4.13 12.30 19.12
C LYS A 133 4.58 11.23 20.12
N LEU A 134 5.29 11.67 21.16
CA LEU A 134 5.50 10.92 22.39
C LEU A 134 4.16 10.37 22.88
N PHE A 135 4.11 9.07 23.17
CA PHE A 135 3.05 8.44 23.94
C PHE A 135 2.89 9.22 25.26
N ASN A 136 1.90 10.11 25.33
CA ASN A 136 1.45 10.68 26.58
C ASN A 136 -0.02 10.27 26.79
N THR A 137 -0.24 8.98 26.94
CA THR A 137 -1.44 8.45 27.57
C THR A 137 -1.05 8.02 28.98
N PRO A 138 -1.45 8.75 30.05
CA PRO A 138 -1.38 8.18 31.38
C PRO A 138 -2.26 6.94 31.38
N ASN A 139 -1.68 5.83 31.83
CA ASN A 139 -2.32 4.54 31.97
C ASN A 139 -3.46 4.64 33.00
N SER A 140 -4.64 5.08 32.59
CA SER A 140 -5.82 5.28 33.46
C SER A 140 -6.66 4.01 33.66
N TYR A 141 -6.03 2.83 33.62
CA TYR A 141 -6.71 1.56 33.89
C TYR A 141 -6.05 0.74 35.00
N CYS A 142 -5.06 1.30 35.71
CA CYS A 142 -4.40 0.63 36.84
C CYS A 142 -4.76 1.26 38.21
N SER A 143 -5.92 1.91 38.34
CA SER A 143 -6.36 2.54 39.60
C SER A 143 -7.70 2.06 40.15
N ASN A 144 -8.39 1.12 39.49
CA ASN A 144 -9.73 0.71 39.93
C ASN A 144 -9.81 -0.65 40.64
N ASP A 145 -8.71 -1.38 40.78
CA ASP A 145 -8.71 -2.67 41.50
C ASP A 145 -8.51 -2.54 43.03
N SER A 146 -8.22 -1.33 43.54
CA SER A 146 -8.05 -1.10 44.99
C SER A 146 -9.34 -0.74 45.74
N ILE A 147 -10.48 -0.55 45.05
CA ILE A 147 -11.76 -0.18 45.68
C ILE A 147 -12.60 -1.41 46.06
N PHE A 148 -12.29 -2.60 45.53
CA PHE A 148 -13.09 -3.81 45.78
C PHE A 148 -12.61 -4.67 46.97
N LEU A 149 -11.55 -4.23 47.68
CA LEU A 149 -10.96 -4.95 48.82
C LEU A 149 -11.29 -4.34 50.19
N SER A 150 -12.23 -3.39 50.25
CA SER A 150 -12.66 -2.72 51.50
C SER A 150 -14.17 -2.69 51.73
N LEU A 151 -14.91 -3.71 51.28
CA LEU A 151 -16.29 -4.03 51.67
C LEU A 151 -16.39 -5.52 52.00
#